data_AF-A0A7Y7YJ83-F1
#
_entry.id   AF-A0A7Y7YJ83-F1
#
_cell.length_a   1.000
_cell.length_b   1.000
_cell.length_c   1.000
_cell.angle_alpha   90.00
_cell.angle_beta   90.00
_cell.angle_gamma   90.00
#
_symmetry.space_group_name_H-M   'P 1'
#
loop_
_entity.id
_entity.type
_entity.pdbx_description
1 polymer ?
#
loop_
_entity_poly.entity_id
_entity_poly.type
_entity_poly.pdbx_seq_one_letter_code
_entity_poly.pdbx_strand_id
1 'polypeptide(L)'
;MNHHNNDLRADFIEVLKEISALMSIAYEQTGPVPDDHPLAQAGLENGGEIVLDYVDHNEAGIAFEHLLYMINEPPLIVSDECTKILAHIAKTLDMPFTGDERGGL
;
A
#
# COMPACT_ATOMS: atom_id res chain seq x y z
N MET A 1 -4.14 -20.61 19.69
CA MET A 1 -3.22 -19.52 19.31
C MET A 1 -3.61 -19.07 17.90
N ASN A 2 -4.21 -17.89 17.73
CA ASN A 2 -4.59 -17.33 16.42
C ASN A 2 -4.54 -15.77 16.40
N HIS A 3 -3.75 -15.14 17.28
CA HIS A 3 -3.69 -13.67 17.33
C HIS A 3 -2.92 -13.05 16.14
N HIS A 4 -1.82 -13.67 15.68
CA HIS A 4 -0.95 -13.10 14.64
C HIS A 4 -1.64 -12.76 13.31
N ASN A 5 -2.64 -13.53 12.85
CA ASN A 5 -3.30 -13.26 11.57
C ASN A 5 -4.32 -12.10 11.64
N ASN A 6 -4.96 -11.90 12.79
CA ASN A 6 -5.87 -10.75 12.97
C ASN A 6 -5.09 -9.44 13.06
N ASP A 7 -3.90 -9.48 13.64
CA ASP A 7 -3.02 -8.32 13.76
C ASP A 7 -2.51 -7.89 12.37
N LEU A 8 -2.08 -8.85 11.53
CA LEU A 8 -1.59 -8.55 10.18
C LEU A 8 -2.67 -7.94 9.27
N ARG A 9 -3.88 -8.49 9.25
CA ARG A 9 -4.99 -7.90 8.47
C ARG A 9 -5.34 -6.49 8.95
N ALA A 10 -5.29 -6.25 10.26
CA ALA A 10 -5.53 -4.91 10.81
C ALA A 10 -4.47 -3.91 10.33
N ASP A 11 -3.20 -4.32 10.27
CA ASP A 11 -2.12 -3.48 9.73
C ASP A 11 -2.36 -3.11 8.26
N PHE A 12 -2.76 -4.07 7.42
CA PHE A 12 -3.13 -3.81 6.01
C PHE A 12 -4.28 -2.79 5.90
N ILE A 13 -5.32 -2.95 6.72
CA ILE A 13 -6.45 -2.01 6.74
C ILE A 13 -5.99 -0.62 7.18
N GLU A 14 -5.10 -0.52 8.15
CA GLU A 14 -4.62 0.77 8.66
C GLU A 14 -3.82 1.53 7.61
N VAL A 15 -2.86 0.89 6.94
CA VAL A 15 -2.08 1.55 5.87
C VAL A 15 -2.95 1.91 4.67
N LEU A 16 -3.94 1.06 4.34
CA LEU A 16 -4.85 1.32 3.23
C LEU A 16 -5.71 2.57 3.42
N LYS A 17 -6.03 2.96 4.66
CA LYS A 17 -6.79 4.21 4.90
C LYS A 17 -6.04 5.43 4.36
N GLU A 18 -4.74 5.51 4.65
CA GLU A 18 -3.91 6.62 4.19
C GLU A 18 -3.64 6.51 2.68
N ILE A 19 -3.21 5.34 2.21
CA ILE A 19 -2.84 5.15 0.80
C ILE A 19 -4.04 5.38 -0.12
N SER A 20 -5.23 4.87 0.24
CA SER A 20 -6.44 5.10 -0.56
C SER A 20 -6.86 6.57 -0.58
N ALA A 21 -6.68 7.29 0.53
CA ALA A 21 -6.94 8.73 0.57
C ALA A 21 -5.96 9.51 -0.33
N LEU A 22 -4.67 9.16 -0.29
CA LEU A 22 -3.65 9.77 -1.17
C LEU A 22 -3.91 9.46 -2.64
N MET A 23 -4.30 8.22 -2.97
CA MET A 23 -4.70 7.84 -4.33
C MET A 23 -5.92 8.64 -4.81
N SER A 24 -6.96 8.78 -3.97
CA SER A 24 -8.14 9.59 -4.31
C SER A 24 -7.74 11.04 -4.63
N ILE A 25 -6.88 11.63 -3.80
CA ILE A 25 -6.36 12.98 -4.02
C ILE A 25 -5.56 13.05 -5.34
N ALA A 26 -4.74 12.05 -5.63
CA ALA A 26 -3.95 12.00 -6.87
C ALA A 26 -4.87 11.95 -8.10
N TYR A 27 -5.90 11.10 -8.10
CA TYR A 27 -6.88 11.03 -9.19
C TYR A 27 -7.67 12.34 -9.34
N GLU A 28 -8.11 12.95 -8.23
CA GLU A 28 -8.81 14.24 -8.26
C GLU A 28 -7.95 15.37 -8.83
N GLN A 29 -6.65 15.41 -8.50
CA GLN A 29 -5.71 16.42 -8.98
C GLN A 29 -5.35 16.23 -10.45
N THR A 30 -5.23 14.99 -10.93
CA THR A 30 -4.99 14.70 -12.34
C THR A 30 -6.23 15.00 -13.19
N GLY A 31 -7.43 14.75 -12.66
CA GLY A 31 -8.66 14.79 -13.46
C GLY A 31 -8.71 13.61 -14.43
N PRO A 32 -9.15 13.79 -15.69
CA PRO A 32 -9.07 12.73 -16.70
C PRO A 32 -7.62 12.24 -16.85
N VAL A 33 -7.37 10.99 -16.47
CA VAL A 33 -6.03 10.41 -16.46
C VAL A 33 -5.59 10.07 -17.90
N PRO A 34 -4.49 10.66 -18.41
CA PRO A 34 -3.93 10.30 -19.71
C PRO A 34 -3.37 8.87 -19.73
N ASP A 35 -3.43 8.19 -20.88
CA ASP A 35 -2.95 6.81 -21.03
C ASP A 35 -1.44 6.62 -20.70
N ASP A 36 -0.64 7.68 -20.82
CA ASP A 36 0.80 7.68 -20.51
C ASP A 36 1.13 8.10 -19.06
N HIS A 37 0.11 8.34 -18.24
CA HIS A 37 0.27 8.75 -16.85
C HIS A 37 0.44 7.53 -15.91
N PRO A 38 1.26 7.61 -14.84
CA PRO A 38 1.42 6.50 -13.89
C PRO A 38 0.11 6.01 -13.26
N LEU A 39 -0.83 6.92 -13.00
CA LEU A 39 -2.17 6.56 -12.50
C LEU A 39 -3.03 5.77 -13.51
N ALA A 40 -2.68 5.75 -14.80
CA ALA A 40 -3.41 4.95 -15.80
C ALA A 40 -3.09 3.44 -15.70
N GLN A 41 -2.09 3.08 -14.89
CA GLN A 41 -1.70 1.70 -14.74
C GLN A 41 -2.79 0.86 -14.06
N ALA A 42 -2.95 -0.37 -14.53
CA ALA A 42 -4.00 -1.26 -14.08
C ALA A 42 -3.87 -1.61 -12.59
N GLY A 43 -5.00 -1.61 -11.88
CA GLY A 43 -5.03 -2.00 -10.47
C GLY A 43 -4.67 -0.90 -9.47
N LEU A 44 -4.45 0.34 -9.92
CA LEU A 44 -4.29 1.48 -9.03
C LEU A 44 -5.63 2.07 -8.56
N GLU A 45 -6.60 2.22 -9.46
CA GLU A 45 -7.91 2.82 -9.14
C GLU A 45 -8.67 2.01 -8.08
N ASN A 46 -8.75 0.69 -8.28
CA ASN A 46 -9.39 -0.24 -7.34
C ASN A 46 -8.37 -0.93 -6.42
N GLY A 47 -7.18 -0.34 -6.24
CA GLY A 47 -6.06 -1.00 -5.58
C GLY A 47 -6.34 -1.41 -4.14
N GLY A 48 -7.13 -0.62 -3.40
CA GLY A 48 -7.52 -0.97 -2.03
C GLY A 48 -8.39 -2.23 -1.95
N GLU A 49 -9.32 -2.41 -2.89
CA GLU A 49 -10.16 -3.62 -2.95
C GLU A 49 -9.32 -4.84 -3.33
N ILE A 50 -8.40 -4.68 -4.29
CA ILE A 50 -7.47 -5.74 -4.72
C ILE A 50 -6.58 -6.20 -3.57
N VAL A 51 -6.00 -5.27 -2.80
CA VAL A 51 -5.16 -5.60 -1.64
C VAL A 51 -5.96 -6.38 -0.61
N LEU A 52 -7.19 -5.94 -0.26
CA LEU A 52 -8.01 -6.63 0.73
C LEU A 52 -8.43 -8.03 0.28
N ASP A 53 -8.73 -8.20 -1.01
CA ASP A 53 -9.06 -9.51 -1.60
C ASP A 53 -7.88 -10.49 -1.45
N TYR A 54 -6.65 -10.07 -1.75
CA TYR A 54 -5.45 -10.88 -1.52
C TYR A 54 -5.26 -11.23 -0.04
N VAL A 55 -5.48 -10.27 0.88
CA VAL A 55 -5.40 -10.55 2.32
C VAL A 55 -6.44 -11.59 2.74
N ASP A 56 -7.67 -11.49 2.24
CA ASP A 56 -8.76 -12.43 2.54
C ASP A 56 -8.50 -13.83 1.97
N HIS A 57 -7.74 -13.93 0.88
CA HIS A 57 -7.34 -15.19 0.25
C HIS A 57 -6.03 -15.78 0.82
N ASN A 58 -5.48 -15.23 1.91
CA ASN A 58 -4.18 -15.61 2.51
C ASN A 58 -2.96 -15.36 1.61
N GLU A 59 -3.08 -14.42 0.68
CA GLU A 59 -2.03 -14.01 -0.25
C GLU A 59 -1.36 -12.70 0.23
N ALA A 60 -1.04 -12.63 1.52
CA ALA A 60 -0.54 -11.40 2.16
C ALA A 60 0.77 -10.86 1.55
N GLY A 61 1.63 -11.73 0.99
CA GLY A 61 2.81 -11.30 0.25
C GLY A 61 2.46 -10.52 -1.02
N ILE A 62 1.50 -11.03 -1.79
CA ILE A 62 1.00 -10.37 -3.01
C ILE A 62 0.28 -9.07 -2.64
N ALA A 63 -0.51 -9.09 -1.56
CA ALA A 63 -1.13 -7.89 -1.02
C ALA A 63 -0.11 -6.81 -0.67
N PHE A 64 1.02 -7.18 -0.06
CA PHE A 64 2.09 -6.25 0.28
C PHE A 64 2.80 -5.70 -0.96
N GLU A 65 3.08 -6.54 -1.97
CA GLU A 65 3.63 -6.08 -3.25
C GLU A 65 2.69 -5.07 -3.93
N HIS A 66 1.38 -5.34 -3.94
CA HIS A 66 0.40 -4.44 -4.53
C HIS A 66 0.29 -3.12 -3.76
N LEU A 67 0.43 -3.12 -2.43
CA LEU A 67 0.54 -1.90 -1.63
C LEU A 67 1.77 -1.07 -2.02
N LEU A 68 2.94 -1.71 -2.12
CA LEU A 68 4.17 -1.02 -2.52
C LEU A 68 4.07 -0.48 -3.95
N TYR A 69 3.40 -1.20 -4.84
CA TYR A 69 3.10 -0.75 -6.18
C TYR A 69 2.22 0.53 -6.16
N MET A 70 1.15 0.54 -5.38
CA MET A 70 0.29 1.73 -5.20
C MET A 70 1.04 2.96 -4.67
N ILE A 71 2.08 2.75 -3.84
CA ILE A 71 2.90 3.84 -3.30
C ILE A 71 3.94 4.31 -4.34
N ASN A 72 4.65 3.39 -4.98
CA ASN A 72 5.84 3.73 -5.77
C ASN A 72 5.51 4.19 -7.19
N GLU A 73 4.42 3.72 -7.79
CA GLU A 73 4.07 4.05 -9.17
C GLU A 73 3.63 5.53 -9.33
N PRO A 74 2.71 6.07 -8.51
CA PRO A 74 2.37 7.50 -8.48
C PRO A 74 3.20 8.33 -7.46
N PRO A 75 4.46 7.97 -7.25
CA PRO A 75 5.28 8.25 -6.04
C PRO A 75 4.58 8.95 -4.86
N LEU A 76 3.71 8.24 -4.16
CA LEU A 76 3.02 8.77 -2.97
C LEU A 76 4.00 9.02 -1.83
N ILE A 77 3.78 10.12 -1.11
CA ILE A 77 4.47 10.42 0.15
C ILE A 77 3.54 10.00 1.28
N VAL A 78 3.85 8.86 1.90
CA VAL A 78 3.14 8.36 3.08
C VAL A 78 3.75 8.89 4.36
N SER A 79 2.97 8.91 5.43
CA SER A 79 3.38 9.36 6.75
C SER A 79 4.40 8.41 7.40
N ASP A 80 5.12 8.92 8.41
CA ASP A 80 6.01 8.11 9.24
C ASP A 80 5.26 6.97 9.93
N GLU A 81 3.99 7.20 10.30
CA GLU A 81 3.19 6.18 10.97
C GLU A 81 2.80 5.05 10.02
N CYS A 82 2.35 5.38 8.80
CA CYS A 82 2.12 4.40 7.76
C CYS A 82 3.40 3.64 7.41
N THR A 83 4.55 4.33 7.34
CA THR A 83 5.87 3.72 7.09
C THR A 83 6.24 2.70 8.17
N LYS A 84 5.99 2.98 9.45
CA LYS A 84 6.23 2.01 10.54
C LYS A 84 5.36 0.76 10.41
N ILE A 85 4.09 0.93 10.06
CA ILE A 85 3.16 -0.20 9.88
C ILE A 85 3.58 -1.03 8.66
N LEU A 86 3.96 -0.39 7.54
CA LEU A 86 4.52 -1.08 6.38
C LEU A 86 5.78 -1.88 6.73
N ALA A 87 6.68 -1.32 7.54
CA ALA A 87 7.86 -2.03 8.02
C ALA A 87 7.49 -3.23 8.93
N HIS A 88 6.43 -3.10 9.73
CA HIS A 88 5.92 -4.19 10.55
C HIS A 88 5.33 -5.32 9.70
N ILE A 89 4.54 -5.00 8.67
CA ILE A 89 4.01 -5.96 7.70
C ILE A 89 5.16 -6.69 7.00
N ALA A 90 6.13 -5.94 6.46
CA ALA A 90 7.29 -6.50 5.77
C ALA A 90 8.07 -7.49 6.64
N LYS A 91 8.32 -7.10 7.90
CA LYS A 91 9.00 -7.97 8.88
C LYS A 91 8.21 -9.23 9.19
N THR A 92 6.88 -9.10 9.31
CA THR A 92 5.99 -10.24 9.56
C THR A 92 5.99 -11.23 8.40
N LEU A 93 6.13 -10.72 7.17
CA LEU A 93 6.15 -11.50 5.94
C LEU A 93 7.55 -11.98 5.52
N ASP A 94 8.61 -11.59 6.25
CA ASP A 94 10.02 -11.80 5.87
C ASP A 94 10.35 -11.23 4.47
N MET A 95 9.78 -10.07 4.16
CA MET A 95 9.92 -9.38 2.87
C MET A 95 10.76 -8.10 2.99
N PRO A 96 11.49 -7.72 1.93
CA PRO A 96 12.26 -6.49 1.92
C PRO A 96 11.36 -5.25 1.88
N PHE A 97 11.71 -4.21 2.64
CA PHE A 97 11.07 -2.90 2.60
C PHE A 97 12.11 -1.80 2.86
N THR A 98 12.21 -0.82 1.95
CA THR A 98 13.22 0.26 1.97
C THR A 98 12.66 1.61 2.44
N GLY A 99 11.49 1.64 3.08
CA GLY A 99 10.81 2.88 3.50
C GLY A 99 11.56 3.71 4.56
N ASP A 100 12.59 3.17 5.20
CA ASP A 100 13.37 3.83 6.26
C ASP A 100 14.47 4.78 5.72
N GLU A 101 14.89 4.67 4.45
CA GLU A 101 16.08 5.37 3.95
C GLU A 101 15.82 6.78 3.39
N ARG A 102 14.57 7.26 3.37
CA ARG A 102 14.22 8.59 2.82
C ARG A 102 14.32 9.75 3.83
N GLY A 103 14.68 9.49 5.09
CA GLY A 103 14.74 10.48 6.17
C GLY A 103 16.14 10.84 6.70
N GLY A 104 17.22 10.36 6.07
CA GLY A 104 18.59 10.54 6.55
C GLY A 104 19.48 11.37 5.61
N LEU A 105 19.31 12.70 5.60
CA LEU A 105 20.33 13.65 5.15
C LEU A 105 20.47 14.79 6.17
#